data_AF-A0A8J5MH83-F1
#
_entry.id   AF-A0A8J5MH83-F1
#
_cell.length_a   1.000
_cell.length_b   1.000
_cell.length_c   1.000
_cell.angle_alpha   90.00
_cell.angle_beta   90.00
_cell.angle_gamma   90.00
#
_symmetry.space_group_name_H-M   'P 1'
#
loop_
_entity.id
_entity.type
_entity.pdbx_description
1 polymer ?
#
loop_
_entity_poly.entity_id
_entity_poly.type
_entity_poly.pdbx_seq_one_letter_code
_entity_poly.pdbx_strand_id
1 'polypeptide(L)'
;MAFDTAGAANLEQFTLLAKNARGRACVALIQQVLSNKKLFVFRELLDMPNVEALKDSEHKEHYELLRIFSFGTYSDYIGGWPLF
;
A
#
# COMPACT_ATOMS: atom_id res chain seq x y z
N MET A 1 -20.62 18.73 5.50
CA MET A 1 -19.39 18.30 4.82
C MET A 1 -19.05 16.90 5.31
N ALA A 2 -19.23 15.87 4.47
CA ALA A 2 -19.07 14.45 4.84
C ALA A 2 -17.86 13.82 4.12
N PHE A 3 -16.72 14.52 4.14
CA PHE A 3 -15.49 14.04 3.50
C PHE A 3 -14.67 13.07 4.37
N ASP A 4 -15.00 12.95 5.66
CA ASP A 4 -14.09 12.35 6.64
C ASP A 4 -14.39 10.87 6.97
N THR A 5 -15.67 10.49 7.06
CA THR A 5 -16.04 9.17 7.61
C THR A 5 -15.76 8.01 6.64
N ALA A 6 -15.93 8.21 5.33
CA ALA A 6 -15.78 7.13 4.35
C ALA A 6 -14.31 6.79 4.04
N GLY A 7 -13.39 7.76 4.20
CA GLY A 7 -11.96 7.52 4.03
C GLY A 7 -11.41 6.68 5.18
N ALA A 8 -11.69 7.10 6.42
CA ALA A 8 -11.29 6.39 7.63
C ALA A 8 -11.90 4.97 7.72
N ALA A 9 -13.20 4.82 7.43
CA ALA A 9 -13.86 3.51 7.43
C ALA A 9 -13.26 2.55 6.40
N ASN A 10 -12.89 3.05 5.22
CA ASN A 10 -12.22 2.24 4.20
C ASN A 10 -10.82 1.83 4.65
N LEU A 11 -10.07 2.73 5.28
CA LEU A 11 -8.72 2.43 5.76
C LEU A 11 -8.75 1.31 6.82
N GLU A 12 -9.63 1.40 7.81
CA GLU A 12 -9.80 0.35 8.83
C GLU A 12 -10.16 -1.00 8.21
N GLN A 13 -11.04 -1.01 7.20
CA GLN A 13 -11.39 -2.23 6.46
C GLN A 13 -10.19 -2.81 5.70
N PHE A 14 -9.42 -1.98 4.99
CA PHE A 14 -8.23 -2.43 4.25
C PHE A 14 -7.14 -2.94 5.20
N THR A 15 -6.94 -2.27 6.34
CA THR A 15 -6.06 -2.70 7.43
C THR A 15 -6.49 -4.07 7.96
N LEU A 16 -7.79 -4.30 8.17
CA LEU A 16 -8.30 -5.61 8.61
C LEU A 16 -8.08 -6.71 7.55
N LEU A 17 -8.31 -6.39 6.28
CA LEU A 17 -8.08 -7.31 5.17
C LEU A 17 -6.58 -7.63 5.02
N ALA A 18 -5.70 -6.64 5.19
CA ALA A 18 -4.26 -6.80 5.08
C ALA A 18 -3.69 -7.72 6.17
N LYS A 19 -4.33 -7.81 7.35
CA LYS A 19 -3.95 -8.77 8.41
C LYS A 19 -4.12 -10.24 8.00
N ASN A 20 -5.01 -10.53 7.06
CA ASN A 20 -5.27 -11.90 6.58
C ASN A 20 -4.81 -12.14 5.13
N ALA A 21 -4.59 -11.07 4.37
CA ALA A 21 -4.08 -11.15 3.00
C ALA A 21 -2.61 -11.59 2.99
N ARG A 22 -2.24 -12.43 2.01
CA ARG A 22 -0.86 -12.87 1.74
C ARG A 22 -0.64 -13.05 0.24
N GLY A 23 0.59 -12.86 -0.21
CA GLY A 23 0.97 -13.04 -1.62
C GLY A 23 0.06 -12.26 -2.57
N ARG A 24 -0.58 -12.95 -3.52
CA ARG A 24 -1.52 -12.35 -4.49
C ARG A 24 -2.69 -11.59 -3.85
N ALA A 25 -3.19 -12.03 -2.70
CA ALA A 25 -4.27 -11.31 -2.02
C ALA A 25 -3.81 -9.94 -1.51
N CYS A 26 -2.57 -9.82 -1.03
CA CYS A 26 -1.98 -8.52 -0.67
C CYS A 26 -1.80 -7.63 -1.89
N VAL A 27 -1.37 -8.19 -3.02
CA VAL A 27 -1.23 -7.44 -4.28
C VAL A 27 -2.57 -6.84 -4.72
N ALA A 28 -3.63 -7.64 -4.72
CA ALA A 28 -4.97 -7.17 -5.05
C ALA A 28 -5.44 -6.07 -4.08
N LEU A 29 -5.13 -6.22 -2.80
CA LEU A 29 -5.45 -5.22 -1.78
C LEU A 29 -4.72 -3.91 -2.06
N ILE A 30 -3.41 -3.93 -2.30
CA ILE A 30 -2.60 -2.75 -2.66
C ILE A 30 -3.21 -2.00 -3.84
N GLN A 31 -3.57 -2.71 -4.92
CA GLN A 31 -4.19 -2.10 -6.09
C GLN A 31 -5.53 -1.43 -5.76
N GLN A 32 -6.34 -2.04 -4.90
CA GLN A 32 -7.60 -1.44 -4.45
C GLN A 32 -7.38 -0.17 -3.63
N VAL A 33 -6.41 -0.17 -2.71
CA VAL A 33 -6.13 1.02 -1.88
C VAL A 33 -5.58 2.15 -2.74
N LEU A 34 -4.67 1.85 -3.67
CA LEU A 34 -4.10 2.83 -4.61
C LEU A 34 -5.13 3.39 -5.60
N SER A 35 -6.15 2.60 -5.97
CA SER A 35 -7.24 3.06 -6.83
C SER A 35 -8.21 4.00 -6.10
N ASN A 36 -8.17 4.05 -4.77
CA ASN A 36 -9.07 4.85 -3.97
C ASN A 36 -8.56 6.29 -3.81
N LYS A 37 -9.22 7.24 -4.50
CA LYS A 37 -8.92 8.68 -4.46
C LYS A 37 -9.11 9.36 -3.10
N LYS A 38 -9.64 8.65 -2.08
CA LYS A 38 -9.84 9.18 -0.73
C LYS A 38 -8.77 8.72 0.25
N LEU A 39 -7.90 7.79 -0.14
CA LEU A 39 -6.84 7.25 0.70
C LEU A 39 -5.49 7.81 0.23
N PHE A 40 -4.80 8.47 1.14
CA PHE A 40 -3.50 9.09 0.90
C PHE A 40 -2.44 8.64 1.91
N VAL A 41 -2.85 7.90 2.94
CA VAL A 41 -1.96 7.40 4.00
C VAL A 41 -1.94 5.89 3.90
N PHE A 42 -0.81 5.32 3.48
CA PHE A 42 -0.63 3.88 3.33
C PHE A 42 0.42 3.31 4.28
N ARG A 43 1.02 4.17 5.12
CA ARG A 43 2.08 3.81 6.06
C ARG A 43 1.67 2.67 7.00
N GLU A 44 0.47 2.75 7.56
CA GLU A 44 -0.05 1.70 8.46
C GLU A 44 -0.19 0.34 7.75
N LEU A 45 -0.49 0.38 6.45
CA LEU A 45 -0.63 -0.80 5.63
C LEU A 45 0.74 -1.39 5.28
N LEU A 46 1.72 -0.54 5.00
CA LEU A 46 3.11 -0.93 4.72
C LEU A 46 3.80 -1.54 5.94
N ASP A 47 3.51 -1.05 7.14
CA ASP A 47 4.08 -1.54 8.42
C ASP A 47 3.50 -2.91 8.84
N MET A 48 2.56 -3.47 8.06
CA MET A 48 2.03 -4.80 8.32
C MET A 48 3.02 -5.90 7.92
N PRO A 49 3.21 -6.93 8.76
CA PRO A 49 4.15 -8.02 8.46
C PRO A 49 3.79 -8.80 7.20
N ASN A 50 2.50 -8.89 6.85
CA ASN A 50 2.06 -9.55 5.61
C ASN A 50 2.44 -8.76 4.35
N VAL A 51 2.43 -7.42 4.45
CA VAL A 51 2.81 -6.53 3.36
C VAL A 51 4.33 -6.46 3.27
N GLU A 52 5.01 -6.39 4.42
CA GLU A 52 6.47 -6.47 4.48
C GLU A 52 6.99 -7.79 3.91
N ALA A 53 6.31 -8.92 4.12
CA ALA A 53 6.68 -10.20 3.53
C ALA A 53 6.66 -10.19 1.98
N LEU A 54 5.99 -9.23 1.34
CA LEU A 54 6.02 -9.10 -0.12
C LEU A 54 7.39 -8.65 -0.63
N LYS A 55 8.18 -7.94 0.17
CA LYS A 55 9.52 -7.45 -0.19
C LYS A 55 10.47 -8.59 -0.58
N ASP A 56 10.31 -9.74 0.09
CA ASP A 56 11.12 -10.95 -0.10
C ASP A 56 10.43 -11.96 -1.06
N SER A 57 9.36 -11.55 -1.73
CA SER A 57 8.57 -12.40 -2.63
C SER A 57 8.69 -11.99 -4.10
N GLU A 58 8.07 -12.76 -4.99
CA GLU A 58 7.87 -12.40 -6.40
C GLU A 58 7.08 -11.09 -6.59
N HIS A 59 6.41 -10.59 -5.55
CA HIS A 59 5.60 -9.37 -5.58
C HIS A 59 6.31 -8.13 -5.03
N LYS A 60 7.64 -8.15 -4.91
CA LYS A 60 8.44 -7.03 -4.38
C LYS A 60 8.14 -5.68 -5.04
N GLU A 61 7.82 -5.68 -6.34
CA GLU A 61 7.52 -4.47 -7.10
C GLU A 61 6.27 -3.75 -6.58
N HIS A 62 5.27 -4.50 -6.09
CA HIS A 62 4.06 -3.94 -5.52
C HIS A 62 4.30 -3.36 -4.13
N TYR A 63 5.20 -3.97 -3.35
CA TYR A 63 5.64 -3.44 -2.07
C TYR A 63 6.38 -2.11 -2.25
N GLU A 64 7.33 -2.05 -3.19
CA GLU A 64 8.08 -0.81 -3.48
C GLU A 64 7.14 0.29 -4.01
N LEU A 65 6.17 -0.04 -4.86
CA LEU A 65 5.16 0.93 -5.30
C LEU A 65 4.41 1.53 -4.10
N LEU A 66 3.91 0.69 -3.19
CA LEU A 66 3.21 1.16 -1.99
C LEU A 66 4.13 2.03 -1.10
N ARG A 67 5.41 1.66 -1.02
CA ARG A 67 6.42 2.41 -0.26
C ARG A 67 6.70 3.78 -0.88
N ILE A 68 6.81 3.88 -2.21
CA ILE A 68 6.95 5.17 -2.92
C ILE A 68 5.71 6.04 -2.68
N PHE A 69 4.50 5.46 -2.72
CA PHE A 69 3.28 6.20 -2.38
C PHE A 69 3.22 6.66 -0.92
N SER A 70 3.93 5.97 -0.01
CA SER A 70 3.95 6.31 1.42
C SER A 70 5.01 7.35 1.80
N PHE A 71 6.18 7.29 1.16
CA PHE A 71 7.36 8.09 1.55
C PHE A 71 8.10 8.75 0.38
N GLY A 72 7.90 8.25 -0.83
CA GLY A 72 8.61 8.69 -2.02
C GLY A 72 7.91 9.83 -2.75
N THR A 73 8.45 10.15 -3.92
CA THR A 73 7.90 11.15 -4.84
C THR A 73 7.75 10.54 -6.24
N TYR A 74 7.11 11.24 -7.17
CA TYR A 74 7.01 10.74 -8.54
C TYR A 74 8.39 10.57 -9.21
N SER A 75 9.35 11.46 -8.89
CA SER A 75 10.73 11.35 -9.36
C SER A 75 11.41 10.06 -8.87
N ASP A 76 10.97 9.53 -7.73
CA ASP A 76 11.45 8.29 -7.13
C ASP A 76 11.07 7.06 -7.96
N TYR A 77 9.83 7.07 -8.42
CA TYR A 77 9.27 6.05 -9.28
C TYR A 77 9.95 6.04 -10.66
N ILE A 78 10.24 7.22 -11.23
CA ILE A 78 10.91 7.33 -12.53
C ILE A 78 12.41 7.06 -12.44
N GLY A 79 13.06 7.64 -11.41
CA GLY A 79 14.51 7.60 -11.28
C GLY A 79 15.06 6.22 -10.97
N GLY A 80 14.20 5.30 -10.51
CA GLY A 80 14.62 4.07 -9.87
C GLY A 80 15.33 4.42 -8.57
N TRP A 81 14.73 4.09 -7.42
CA TRP A 81 15.41 4.31 -6.15
C TRP A 81 16.81 3.65 -6.22
N PRO A 82 17.89 4.34 -5.80
CA PRO A 82 19.28 4.00 -6.14
C PRO A 82 19.84 2.73 -5.48
N LEU A 83 19.00 1.76 -5.14
CA LEU A 83 19.38 0.50 -4.50
C LEU A 83 19.14 -0.74 -5.38
N PHE A 84 18.80 -0.58 -6.67
CA PHE A 84 18.65 -1.68 -7.63
C PHE A 84 19.20 -1.30 -9.01
#